data_AF-A0A8B6SDF6-F1
#
_entry.id   AF-A0A8B6SDF6-F1
#
_cell.length_a   1.000
_cell.length_b   1.000
_cell.length_c   1.000
_cell.angle_alpha   90.00
_cell.angle_beta   90.00
_cell.angle_gamma   90.00
#
_symmetry.space_group_name_H-M   'P 1'
#
loop_
_entity.id
_entity.type
_entity.pdbx_description
1 polymer ?
#
loop_
_entity_poly.entity_id
_entity_poly.type
_entity_poly.pdbx_seq_one_letter_code
_entity_poly.pdbx_strand_id
1 'polypeptide(L)'
;MNNMEEYILSFFDTLEMYEDIHNGKNHKEAIRDSIREFLNTKTTGSAYKVYETFFVAYWIGIQNEKNPFLELPQIMNRFEEKAGCLLEKQRDHYVHTIFVFLLGLAIYERNDNFKKNFNEYALNKKNYPDFYITKNEEFFYRWGIASLFHDIAYPLEITLKQANKYLDFIWNYPEKITRKSKIKMELSDFKDFITLPVLKTDARFEEEFFKKYPESKYEFHDDAISILSQSISSNFSLNINEIETNLSDFVEDMKEKSFIDHGFYGAVIMLRWYYHLVKTTNWNPLYFYFPVADSASAIFLHNYYKHVLMKKPFNLECMKVKSHPIAYLLILCDGLQEWNRKGFGENDSINPTITDFDVIINNSKMVIYYRFAKKGDRNVYKNLPTTVSTI
;
A
#
# COMPACT_ATOMS: atom_id res chain seq x y z
N MET A 1 23.43 8.86 13.78
CA MET A 1 23.55 9.24 12.36
C MET A 1 22.46 8.47 11.67
N ASN A 2 21.55 9.18 11.02
CA ASN A 2 20.41 8.54 10.37
C ASN A 2 20.90 7.90 9.06
N ASN A 3 21.11 6.59 9.08
CA ASN A 3 21.63 5.84 7.92
C ASN A 3 20.55 5.58 6.85
N MET A 4 19.31 6.03 7.08
CA MET A 4 18.19 5.78 6.17
C MET A 4 18.46 6.29 4.75
N GLU A 5 18.91 7.54 4.64
CA GLU A 5 19.23 8.16 3.35
C GLU A 5 20.35 7.39 2.64
N GLU A 6 21.42 7.03 3.36
CA GLU A 6 22.52 6.22 2.81
C GLU A 6 22.00 4.89 2.25
N TYR A 7 21.13 4.19 2.99
CA TYR A 7 20.58 2.90 2.56
C TYR A 7 19.71 3.03 1.31
N ILE A 8 18.89 4.07 1.24
CA ILE A 8 18.04 4.33 0.06
C ILE A 8 18.91 4.71 -1.14
N LEU A 9 19.90 5.58 -0.96
CA LEU A 9 20.77 5.97 -2.07
C LEU A 9 21.60 4.79 -2.59
N SER A 10 22.08 3.90 -1.70
CA SER A 10 22.73 2.63 -2.07
C SER A 10 21.83 1.73 -2.92
N PHE A 11 20.52 1.67 -2.60
CA PHE A 11 19.56 0.95 -3.42
C PHE A 11 19.52 1.50 -4.86
N PHE A 12 19.45 2.82 -5.02
CA PHE A 12 19.42 3.47 -6.35
C PHE A 12 20.74 3.38 -7.11
N ASP A 13 21.87 3.25 -6.41
CA ASP A 13 23.17 3.00 -7.05
C ASP A 13 23.23 1.62 -7.72
N THR A 14 22.40 0.67 -7.26
CA THR A 14 22.32 -0.68 -7.82
C THR A 14 21.05 -0.99 -8.62
N LEU A 15 20.04 -0.13 -8.56
CA LEU A 15 18.81 -0.25 -9.34
C LEU A 15 19.11 -0.04 -10.83
N GLU A 16 18.59 -0.93 -11.64
CA GLU A 16 18.52 -0.83 -13.09
C GLU A 16 17.05 -0.73 -13.49
N MET A 17 16.71 0.16 -14.41
CA MET A 17 15.34 0.28 -14.94
C MET A 17 15.36 -0.02 -16.43
N TYR A 18 14.45 -0.89 -16.87
CA TYR A 18 14.38 -1.35 -18.26
C TYR A 18 14.25 -0.17 -19.22
N GLU A 19 13.38 0.78 -18.91
CA GLU A 19 13.15 1.98 -19.71
C GLU A 19 14.38 2.89 -19.83
N ASP A 20 15.18 2.98 -18.78
CA ASP A 20 16.39 3.80 -18.79
C ASP A 20 17.47 3.16 -19.66
N ILE A 21 17.59 1.83 -19.61
CA ILE A 21 18.58 1.07 -20.38
C ILE A 21 18.20 0.97 -21.86
N HIS A 22 16.94 0.68 -22.15
CA HIS A 22 16.50 0.29 -23.49
C HIS A 22 15.80 1.40 -24.27
N ASN A 23 15.17 2.35 -23.57
CA ASN A 23 14.34 3.40 -24.19
C ASN A 23 14.84 4.82 -23.92
N GLY A 24 16.06 4.96 -23.38
CA GLY A 24 16.73 6.25 -23.18
C GLY A 24 15.98 7.18 -22.22
N LYS A 25 15.24 6.61 -21.26
CA LYS A 25 14.59 7.36 -20.18
C LYS A 25 15.57 7.63 -19.03
N ASN A 26 15.16 8.51 -18.12
CA ASN A 26 15.91 8.84 -16.90
C ASN A 26 15.01 8.70 -15.66
N HIS A 27 14.16 7.68 -15.64
CA HIS A 27 13.20 7.47 -14.56
C HIS A 27 13.89 7.22 -13.22
N LYS A 28 14.98 6.44 -13.20
CA LYS A 28 15.74 6.17 -11.98
C LYS A 28 16.25 7.44 -11.33
N GLU A 29 16.83 8.34 -12.13
CA GLU A 29 17.38 9.61 -11.65
C GLU A 29 16.27 10.54 -11.13
N ALA A 30 15.17 10.66 -11.89
CA ALA A 30 14.02 11.47 -11.49
C ALA A 30 13.41 11.02 -10.15
N ILE A 31 13.26 9.71 -9.94
CA ILE A 31 12.74 9.17 -8.67
C ILE A 31 13.75 9.35 -7.54
N ARG A 32 15.05 9.12 -7.79
CA ARG A 32 16.10 9.33 -6.79
C ARG A 32 16.12 10.77 -6.29
N ASP A 33 15.97 11.74 -7.20
CA ASP A 33 15.97 13.15 -6.85
C ASP A 33 14.69 13.59 -6.12
N SER A 34 13.52 13.06 -6.52
CA SER A 34 12.27 13.32 -5.79
C SER A 34 12.32 12.77 -4.36
N ILE A 35 12.93 11.60 -4.16
CA ILE A 35 13.15 11.01 -2.82
C ILE A 35 14.12 11.86 -1.99
N ARG A 36 15.23 12.34 -2.57
CA ARG A 36 16.15 13.27 -1.88
C ARG A 36 15.44 14.54 -1.44
N GLU A 37 14.64 15.14 -2.33
CA GLU A 37 13.83 16.31 -2.00
C GLU A 37 12.85 16.01 -0.86
N PHE A 38 12.20 14.85 -0.87
CA PHE A 38 11.30 14.43 0.19
C PHE A 38 12.03 14.21 1.52
N LEU A 39 13.17 13.52 1.53
CA LEU A 39 13.97 13.31 2.75
C LEU A 39 14.44 14.62 3.37
N ASN A 40 14.72 15.63 2.55
CA ASN A 40 15.08 16.98 3.01
C ASN A 40 13.89 17.75 3.56
N THR A 41 12.79 17.82 2.81
CA THR A 41 11.68 18.74 3.09
C THR A 41 10.51 18.11 3.86
N LYS A 42 10.21 16.83 3.61
CA LYS A 42 9.15 16.03 4.25
C LYS A 42 7.76 16.66 4.12
N THR A 43 7.49 17.32 2.98
CA THR A 43 6.24 18.03 2.72
C THR A 43 5.31 17.22 1.80
N THR A 44 4.02 17.55 1.82
CA THR A 44 3.03 16.99 0.87
C THR A 44 3.42 17.24 -0.59
N GLY A 45 4.00 18.41 -0.91
CA GLY A 45 4.50 18.72 -2.25
C GLY A 45 5.65 17.80 -2.68
N SER A 46 6.62 17.57 -1.80
CA SER A 46 7.72 16.64 -2.08
C SER A 46 7.26 15.17 -2.13
N ALA A 47 6.26 14.79 -1.33
CA ALA A 47 5.64 13.47 -1.40
C ALA A 47 4.94 13.25 -2.75
N TYR A 48 4.23 14.27 -3.26
CA TYR A 48 3.60 14.23 -4.57
C TYR A 48 4.60 13.93 -5.69
N LYS A 49 5.78 14.53 -5.66
CA LYS A 49 6.83 14.26 -6.65
C LYS A 49 7.29 12.80 -6.62
N VAL A 50 7.36 12.17 -5.45
CA VAL A 50 7.68 10.73 -5.34
C VAL A 50 6.60 9.88 -6.00
N TYR A 51 5.32 10.15 -5.70
CA TYR A 51 4.18 9.51 -6.36
C TYR A 51 4.22 9.70 -7.89
N GLU A 52 4.37 10.94 -8.34
CA GLU A 52 4.39 11.31 -9.75
C GLU A 52 5.52 10.60 -10.50
N THR A 53 6.75 10.71 -10.01
CA THR A 53 7.92 10.10 -10.67
C THR A 53 7.81 8.58 -10.71
N PHE A 54 7.32 7.92 -9.66
CA PHE A 54 7.09 6.48 -9.67
C PHE A 54 5.98 6.08 -10.66
N PHE A 55 4.85 6.80 -10.68
CA PHE A 55 3.72 6.46 -11.55
C PHE A 55 4.03 6.71 -13.03
N VAL A 56 4.80 7.76 -13.33
CA VAL A 56 5.30 8.02 -14.68
C VAL A 56 6.25 6.91 -15.14
N ALA A 57 7.16 6.48 -14.28
CA ALA A 57 8.15 5.46 -14.62
C ALA A 57 7.56 4.10 -14.97
N TYR A 58 6.43 3.74 -14.34
CA TYR A 58 5.74 2.47 -14.57
C TYR A 58 4.44 2.62 -15.36
N TRP A 59 4.23 3.77 -16.00
CA TRP A 59 3.01 4.12 -16.73
C TRP A 59 1.71 3.78 -15.98
N ILE A 60 1.70 4.02 -14.68
CA ILE A 60 0.54 3.84 -13.82
C ILE A 60 -0.42 4.99 -14.12
N GLY A 61 -1.35 4.75 -15.05
CA GLY A 61 -2.30 5.74 -15.58
C GLY A 61 -2.15 5.98 -17.08
N ILE A 62 -3.14 6.65 -17.68
CA ILE A 62 -3.16 6.94 -19.13
C ILE A 62 -2.41 8.26 -19.36
N GLN A 63 -1.23 8.18 -20.00
CA GLN A 63 -0.28 9.31 -20.11
C GLN A 63 -0.81 10.55 -20.85
N ASN A 64 -1.81 10.39 -21.70
CA ASN A 64 -2.39 11.49 -22.49
C ASN A 64 -3.62 12.14 -21.82
N GLU A 65 -3.97 11.70 -20.62
CA GLU A 65 -5.11 12.18 -19.86
C GLU A 65 -4.66 12.60 -18.45
N LYS A 66 -5.55 13.29 -17.73
CA LYS A 66 -5.31 13.58 -16.32
C LYS A 66 -5.24 12.24 -15.58
N ASN A 67 -4.09 11.93 -14.97
CA ASN A 67 -3.82 10.61 -14.41
C ASN A 67 -4.64 10.38 -13.11
N PRO A 68 -5.71 9.56 -13.13
CA PRO A 68 -6.56 9.37 -11.97
C PRO A 68 -5.80 8.70 -10.80
N PHE A 69 -4.79 7.88 -11.09
CA PHE A 69 -3.93 7.27 -10.06
C PHE A 69 -3.21 8.32 -9.23
N LEU A 70 -2.73 9.42 -9.84
CA LEU A 70 -2.11 10.51 -9.10
C LEU A 70 -3.11 11.37 -8.34
N GLU A 71 -4.34 11.49 -8.86
CA GLU A 71 -5.39 12.26 -8.18
C GLU A 71 -5.88 11.57 -6.91
N LEU A 72 -5.92 10.25 -6.88
CA LEU A 72 -6.49 9.50 -5.76
C LEU A 72 -5.76 9.77 -4.42
N PRO A 73 -4.42 9.64 -4.31
CA PRO A 73 -3.69 10.02 -3.10
C PRO A 73 -3.86 11.50 -2.74
N GLN A 74 -4.01 12.39 -3.71
CA GLN A 74 -4.26 13.81 -3.43
C GLN A 74 -5.67 14.06 -2.88
N ILE A 75 -6.68 13.35 -3.39
CA ILE A 75 -8.05 13.40 -2.87
C ILE A 75 -8.05 12.89 -1.42
N MET A 76 -7.37 11.78 -1.17
CA MET A 76 -7.17 11.24 0.18
C MET A 76 -6.55 12.29 1.10
N ASN A 77 -5.39 12.84 0.75
CA ASN A 77 -4.72 13.87 1.56
C ASN A 77 -5.65 15.05 1.91
N ARG A 78 -6.34 15.60 0.91
CA ARG A 78 -7.31 16.70 1.12
C ARG A 78 -8.49 16.29 2.01
N PHE A 79 -8.93 15.04 1.93
CA PHE A 79 -9.99 14.52 2.77
C PHE A 79 -9.52 14.43 4.22
N GLU A 80 -8.35 13.86 4.48
CA GLU A 80 -7.81 13.71 5.84
C GLU A 80 -7.58 15.06 6.53
N GLU A 81 -6.99 16.02 5.82
CA GLU A 81 -6.74 17.37 6.32
C GLU A 81 -8.03 18.10 6.75
N LYS A 82 -9.15 17.84 6.07
CA LYS A 82 -10.42 18.54 6.29
C LYS A 82 -11.37 17.80 7.21
N ALA A 83 -11.39 16.47 7.13
CA ALA A 83 -12.33 15.64 7.86
C ALA A 83 -11.80 15.32 9.26
N GLY A 84 -10.50 15.14 9.45
CA GLY A 84 -9.90 14.52 10.66
C GLY A 84 -10.25 15.14 12.02
N CYS A 85 -10.74 16.38 12.05
CA CYS A 85 -10.94 17.19 13.25
C CYS A 85 -11.88 16.59 14.30
N LEU A 86 -12.82 15.72 13.91
CA LEU A 86 -13.74 15.09 14.85
C LEU A 86 -13.17 13.84 15.52
N LEU A 87 -12.11 13.22 15.03
CA LEU A 87 -11.57 11.99 15.62
C LEU A 87 -10.57 12.29 16.73
N GLU A 88 -10.47 11.42 17.74
CA GLU A 88 -9.51 11.64 18.85
C GLU A 88 -8.05 11.45 18.40
N LYS A 89 -7.82 10.49 17.49
CA LYS A 89 -6.53 10.17 16.88
C LYS A 89 -6.75 10.09 15.38
N GLN A 90 -6.14 11.00 14.64
CA GLN A 90 -6.13 10.94 13.19
C GLN A 90 -4.76 11.42 12.74
N ARG A 91 -4.08 10.68 11.88
CA ARG A 91 -2.74 11.04 11.44
C ARG A 91 -2.69 11.13 9.92
N ASP A 92 -1.69 11.83 9.42
CA ASP A 92 -1.37 11.90 7.99
C ASP A 92 -0.98 10.51 7.47
N HIS A 93 -1.78 9.98 6.54
CA HIS A 93 -1.49 8.74 5.81
C HIS A 93 -0.76 9.03 4.48
N TYR A 94 -0.83 10.25 3.95
CA TYR A 94 -0.22 10.61 2.67
C TYR A 94 1.31 10.74 2.72
N VAL A 95 1.86 11.34 3.78
CA VAL A 95 3.31 11.40 4.01
C VAL A 95 3.82 10.08 4.61
N HIS A 96 2.97 9.42 5.40
CA HIS A 96 3.26 8.12 6.01
C HIS A 96 3.59 7.04 4.96
N THR A 97 2.78 6.92 3.91
CA THR A 97 3.00 5.94 2.82
C THR A 97 4.36 6.11 2.16
N ILE A 98 4.86 7.35 1.98
CA ILE A 98 6.21 7.58 1.45
C ILE A 98 7.27 7.07 2.42
N PHE A 99 7.13 7.31 3.73
CA PHE A 99 8.09 6.76 4.69
C PHE A 99 8.05 5.23 4.77
N VAL A 100 6.86 4.62 4.65
CA VAL A 100 6.69 3.16 4.54
C VAL A 100 7.45 2.67 3.31
N PHE A 101 7.20 3.26 2.14
CA PHE A 101 7.89 2.95 0.88
C PHE A 101 9.41 3.02 1.05
N LEU A 102 9.94 4.12 1.60
CA LEU A 102 11.37 4.29 1.80
C LEU A 102 11.97 3.26 2.78
N LEU A 103 11.26 2.91 3.85
CA LEU A 103 11.72 1.91 4.82
C LEU A 103 11.86 0.54 4.17
N GLY A 104 10.93 0.17 3.30
CA GLY A 104 11.03 -1.07 2.54
C GLY A 104 12.24 -1.10 1.61
N LEU A 105 12.59 0.01 0.95
CA LEU A 105 13.82 0.10 0.14
C LEU A 105 15.07 -0.12 1.00
N ALA A 106 15.12 0.54 2.16
CA ALA A 106 16.24 0.40 3.09
C ALA A 106 16.38 -1.03 3.63
N ILE A 107 15.27 -1.71 3.96
CA ILE A 107 15.27 -3.11 4.40
C ILE A 107 15.75 -4.03 3.28
N TYR A 108 15.19 -3.90 2.08
CA TYR A 108 15.60 -4.72 0.95
C TYR A 108 17.08 -4.57 0.64
N GLU A 109 17.60 -3.34 0.69
CA GLU A 109 19.00 -3.08 0.38
C GLU A 109 19.97 -3.66 1.41
N ARG A 110 19.61 -3.60 2.71
CA ARG A 110 20.53 -3.95 3.81
C ARG A 110 20.31 -5.35 4.39
N ASN A 111 19.28 -6.07 3.95
CA ASN A 111 18.96 -7.40 4.43
C ASN A 111 18.95 -8.43 3.28
N ASP A 112 20.09 -9.09 3.08
CA ASP A 112 20.29 -10.14 2.07
C ASP A 112 19.35 -11.33 2.28
N ASN A 113 18.98 -11.62 3.52
CA ASN A 113 18.02 -12.68 3.82
C ASN A 113 16.66 -12.33 3.23
N PHE A 114 16.15 -11.12 3.46
CA PHE A 114 14.90 -10.64 2.86
C PHE A 114 15.00 -10.64 1.33
N LYS A 115 16.07 -10.03 0.78
CA LYS A 115 16.34 -9.96 -0.66
C LYS A 115 16.33 -11.36 -1.32
N LYS A 116 16.98 -12.34 -0.68
CA LYS A 116 16.98 -13.74 -1.14
C LYS A 116 15.59 -14.36 -1.13
N ASN A 117 14.83 -14.20 -0.04
CA ASN A 117 13.47 -14.74 0.04
C ASN A 117 12.54 -14.10 -1.00
N PHE A 118 12.66 -12.79 -1.24
CA PHE A 118 11.92 -12.13 -2.31
C PHE A 118 12.31 -12.69 -3.68
N ASN A 119 13.60 -12.84 -3.97
CA ASN A 119 14.06 -13.34 -5.26
C ASN A 119 13.60 -14.79 -5.51
N GLU A 120 13.66 -15.66 -4.50
CA GLU A 120 13.15 -17.04 -4.59
C GLU A 120 11.64 -17.08 -4.87
N TYR A 121 10.89 -16.12 -4.31
CA TYR A 121 9.44 -16.00 -4.45
C TYR A 121 9.02 -15.42 -5.82
N ALA A 122 9.53 -14.22 -6.17
CA ALA A 122 9.03 -13.42 -7.28
C ALA A 122 9.75 -13.68 -8.61
N LEU A 123 11.03 -14.07 -8.57
CA LEU A 123 11.88 -14.21 -9.77
C LEU A 123 11.95 -15.65 -10.28
N ASN A 124 10.89 -16.41 -10.07
CA ASN A 124 10.78 -17.78 -10.56
C ASN A 124 10.14 -17.79 -11.95
N LYS A 125 10.96 -17.99 -12.99
CA LYS A 125 10.51 -18.04 -14.39
C LYS A 125 9.50 -19.14 -14.69
N LYS A 126 9.40 -20.19 -13.85
CA LYS A 126 8.36 -21.21 -14.00
C LYS A 126 6.99 -20.66 -13.63
N ASN A 127 6.93 -19.76 -12.65
CA ASN A 127 5.69 -19.15 -12.20
C ASN A 127 5.31 -17.98 -13.10
N TYR A 128 6.23 -17.02 -13.28
CA TYR A 128 6.02 -15.82 -14.09
C TYR A 128 7.30 -15.50 -14.88
N PRO A 129 7.37 -15.77 -16.20
CA PRO A 129 8.56 -15.49 -16.99
C PRO A 129 8.77 -14.01 -17.34
N ASP A 130 7.77 -13.14 -17.13
CA ASP A 130 7.77 -11.73 -17.57
C ASP A 130 8.06 -10.72 -16.44
N PHE A 131 8.62 -11.16 -15.32
CA PHE A 131 9.13 -10.22 -14.31
C PHE A 131 10.24 -9.33 -14.89
N TYR A 132 10.44 -8.15 -14.31
CA TYR A 132 11.55 -7.28 -14.68
C TYR A 132 12.90 -7.96 -14.38
N ILE A 133 13.66 -8.28 -15.43
CA ILE A 133 14.93 -9.01 -15.35
C ILE A 133 16.11 -8.14 -14.88
N THR A 134 15.94 -6.82 -15.00
CA THR A 134 16.84 -5.77 -14.54
C THR A 134 17.01 -5.82 -13.03
N LYS A 135 18.20 -5.44 -12.56
CA LYS A 135 18.56 -5.56 -11.16
C LYS A 135 17.63 -4.72 -10.26
N ASN A 136 17.00 -5.40 -9.30
CA ASN A 136 16.10 -4.85 -8.27
C ASN A 136 14.77 -4.27 -8.77
N GLU A 137 14.51 -4.21 -10.09
CA GLU A 137 13.33 -3.52 -10.64
C GLU A 137 12.02 -4.21 -10.28
N GLU A 138 11.95 -5.55 -10.33
CA GLU A 138 10.73 -6.28 -9.98
C GLU A 138 10.32 -6.05 -8.51
N PHE A 139 11.30 -6.00 -7.61
CA PHE A 139 11.05 -5.62 -6.22
C PHE A 139 10.53 -4.19 -6.15
N PHE A 140 11.25 -3.27 -6.79
CA PHE A 140 10.92 -1.85 -6.77
C PHE A 140 9.49 -1.58 -7.26
N TYR A 141 9.09 -2.26 -8.34
CA TYR A 141 7.77 -2.16 -8.91
C TYR A 141 6.68 -2.68 -7.95
N ARG A 142 6.76 -3.95 -7.52
CA ARG A 142 5.75 -4.54 -6.62
C ARG A 142 5.67 -3.82 -5.27
N TRP A 143 6.82 -3.48 -4.71
CA TRP A 143 6.89 -2.77 -3.45
C TRP A 143 6.30 -1.37 -3.56
N GLY A 144 6.62 -0.64 -4.64
CA GLY A 144 6.07 0.68 -4.86
C GLY A 144 4.55 0.65 -5.02
N ILE A 145 3.98 -0.33 -5.74
CA ILE A 145 2.51 -0.49 -5.77
C ILE A 145 1.96 -0.76 -4.37
N ALA A 146 2.45 -1.77 -3.67
CA ALA A 146 1.89 -2.16 -2.38
C ALA A 146 1.99 -1.02 -1.36
N SER A 147 3.16 -0.41 -1.21
CA SER A 147 3.40 0.63 -0.19
C SER A 147 2.77 1.98 -0.53
N LEU A 148 2.76 2.42 -1.79
CA LEU A 148 2.20 3.72 -2.15
C LEU A 148 0.67 3.72 -2.17
N PHE A 149 0.04 2.55 -2.34
CA PHE A 149 -1.41 2.40 -2.42
C PHE A 149 -2.09 1.82 -1.17
N HIS A 150 -1.38 1.31 -0.16
CA HIS A 150 -2.02 0.55 0.92
C HIS A 150 -3.12 1.31 1.70
N ASP A 151 -2.95 2.62 1.87
CA ASP A 151 -3.87 3.48 2.62
C ASP A 151 -4.90 4.23 1.76
N ILE A 152 -4.96 4.02 0.45
CA ILE A 152 -5.82 4.85 -0.44
C ILE A 152 -7.31 4.84 -0.09
N ALA A 153 -7.78 3.79 0.60
CA ALA A 153 -9.17 3.64 1.00
C ALA A 153 -9.48 4.15 2.41
N TYR A 154 -8.49 4.68 3.13
CA TYR A 154 -8.65 5.22 4.47
C TYR A 154 -9.77 6.29 4.59
N PRO A 155 -10.03 7.15 3.56
CA PRO A 155 -11.17 8.07 3.59
C PRO A 155 -12.53 7.40 3.85
N LEU A 156 -12.76 6.18 3.35
CA LEU A 156 -14.00 5.44 3.59
C LEU A 156 -14.15 5.08 5.07
N GLU A 157 -13.07 4.58 5.68
CA GLU A 157 -13.04 4.21 7.09
C GLU A 157 -13.22 5.43 8.00
N ILE A 158 -12.50 6.52 7.72
CA ILE A 158 -12.64 7.79 8.46
C ILE A 158 -14.08 8.29 8.40
N THR A 159 -14.69 8.30 7.21
CA THR A 159 -16.05 8.84 7.03
C THR A 159 -17.03 8.12 7.96
N LEU A 160 -16.99 6.79 7.99
CA LEU A 160 -17.85 5.99 8.85
C LEU A 160 -17.57 6.25 10.33
N LYS A 161 -16.29 6.32 10.74
CA LYS A 161 -15.90 6.62 12.12
C LYS A 161 -16.41 7.99 12.58
N GLN A 162 -16.31 9.01 11.74
CA GLN A 162 -16.77 10.36 12.06
C GLN A 162 -18.28 10.46 12.15
N ALA A 163 -18.98 9.86 11.19
CA ALA A 163 -20.43 9.84 11.20
C ALA A 163 -20.94 9.15 12.48
N ASN A 164 -20.32 8.05 12.89
CA ASN A 164 -20.64 7.37 14.15
C ASN A 164 -20.34 8.25 15.38
N LYS A 165 -19.18 8.93 15.45
CA LYS A 165 -18.85 9.82 16.57
C LYS A 165 -19.83 11.01 16.67
N TYR A 166 -20.26 11.56 15.53
CA TYR A 166 -21.29 12.61 15.51
C TYR A 166 -22.65 12.08 15.97
N LEU A 167 -23.04 10.88 15.53
CA LEU A 167 -24.27 10.22 15.98
C LEU A 167 -24.25 9.99 17.50
N ASP A 168 -23.14 9.51 18.04
CA ASP A 168 -22.95 9.32 19.48
C ASP A 168 -23.11 10.64 20.26
N PHE A 169 -22.64 11.76 19.69
CA PHE A 169 -22.79 13.08 20.30
C PHE A 169 -24.26 13.55 20.33
N ILE A 170 -24.98 13.48 19.20
CA ILE A 170 -26.37 13.95 19.13
C ILE A 170 -27.34 13.07 19.92
N TRP A 171 -27.09 11.76 19.98
CA TRP A 171 -28.03 10.79 20.51
C TRP A 171 -27.94 10.63 22.03
N ASN A 172 -26.77 10.91 22.61
CA ASN A 172 -26.49 10.74 24.03
C ASN A 172 -26.46 12.08 24.79
N TYR A 173 -27.12 13.13 24.25
CA TYR A 173 -27.32 14.41 24.92
C TYR A 173 -28.79 14.57 25.37
N PRO A 174 -29.09 15.10 26.57
CA PRO A 174 -28.16 15.42 27.69
C PRO A 174 -27.81 14.20 28.56
N GLU A 175 -28.51 13.07 28.36
CA GLU A 175 -28.33 11.87 29.18
C GLU A 175 -27.34 10.91 28.52
N LYS A 176 -26.35 10.43 29.29
CA LYS A 176 -25.43 9.33 28.90
C LYS A 176 -26.16 7.97 28.83
N ILE A 177 -27.33 7.90 28.19
CA ILE A 177 -27.96 6.63 27.87
C ILE A 177 -27.01 5.91 26.91
N THR A 178 -26.51 4.74 27.27
CA THR A 178 -25.57 3.94 26.47
C THR A 178 -26.23 3.27 25.26
N ARG A 179 -26.95 4.02 24.43
CA ARG A 179 -27.52 3.47 23.19
C ARG A 179 -26.41 3.41 22.14
N LYS A 180 -25.99 2.20 21.80
CA LYS A 180 -24.96 1.92 20.77
C LYS A 180 -25.58 1.88 19.37
N SER A 181 -26.21 2.97 18.95
CA SER A 181 -26.67 3.08 17.56
C SER A 181 -25.45 3.30 16.67
N LYS A 182 -25.29 2.51 15.61
CA LYS A 182 -24.23 2.68 14.62
C LYS A 182 -24.82 2.98 13.25
N ILE A 183 -24.16 3.85 12.51
CA ILE A 183 -24.41 4.08 11.09
C ILE A 183 -23.85 2.89 10.32
N LYS A 184 -24.66 2.35 9.40
CA LYS A 184 -24.21 1.41 8.39
C LYS A 184 -23.87 2.17 7.12
N MET A 185 -22.74 1.83 6.50
CA MET A 185 -22.34 2.34 5.20
C MET A 185 -22.14 1.17 4.27
N GLU A 186 -22.80 1.21 3.12
CA GLU A 186 -22.77 0.16 2.11
C GLU A 186 -22.67 0.80 0.74
N LEU A 187 -21.93 0.14 -0.16
CA LEU A 187 -21.98 0.45 -1.59
C LEU A 187 -23.17 -0.30 -2.18
N SER A 188 -24.15 0.44 -2.72
CA SER A 188 -25.38 -0.12 -3.32
C SER A 188 -25.08 -1.21 -4.35
N ASP A 189 -24.04 -0.99 -5.16
CA ASP A 189 -23.65 -1.86 -6.27
C ASP A 189 -22.33 -2.57 -5.95
N PHE A 190 -22.19 -3.08 -4.72
CA PHE A 190 -20.96 -3.72 -4.25
C PHE A 190 -20.50 -4.86 -5.18
N LYS A 191 -21.43 -5.66 -5.70
CA LYS A 191 -21.11 -6.75 -6.64
C LYS A 191 -20.41 -6.20 -7.89
N ASP A 192 -20.97 -5.17 -8.51
CA ASP A 192 -20.38 -4.53 -9.69
C ASP A 192 -19.04 -3.86 -9.39
N PHE A 193 -18.86 -3.39 -8.15
CA PHE A 193 -17.62 -2.80 -7.69
C PHE A 193 -16.47 -3.82 -7.63
N ILE A 194 -16.75 -5.05 -7.17
CA ILE A 194 -15.76 -6.13 -7.06
C ILE A 194 -15.62 -6.97 -8.35
N THR A 195 -16.57 -6.92 -9.28
CA THR A 195 -16.48 -7.65 -10.56
C THR A 195 -15.42 -7.06 -11.48
N LEU A 196 -14.53 -7.93 -11.96
CA LEU A 196 -13.34 -7.67 -12.79
C LEU A 196 -13.27 -8.71 -13.93
N PRO A 197 -14.05 -8.57 -15.01
CA PRO A 197 -14.19 -9.62 -16.03
C PRO A 197 -12.85 -10.09 -16.58
N VAL A 198 -12.59 -11.39 -16.68
CA VAL A 198 -11.29 -11.96 -17.10
C VAL A 198 -10.59 -11.17 -18.20
N LEU A 199 -9.34 -10.76 -17.95
CA LEU A 199 -8.47 -10.16 -18.96
C LEU A 199 -8.00 -11.25 -19.92
N LYS A 200 -8.63 -11.29 -21.09
CA LYS A 200 -8.24 -12.20 -22.17
C LYS A 200 -7.07 -11.62 -22.95
N THR A 201 -6.16 -12.48 -23.39
CA THR A 201 -5.17 -12.10 -24.39
C THR A 201 -5.88 -11.76 -25.71
N ASP A 202 -5.27 -10.89 -26.50
CA ASP A 202 -5.73 -10.62 -27.86
C ASP A 202 -5.67 -11.92 -28.68
N ALA A 203 -6.74 -12.23 -29.40
CA ALA A 203 -6.86 -13.46 -30.19
C ALA A 203 -5.68 -13.66 -31.17
N ARG A 204 -5.05 -12.57 -31.62
CA ARG A 204 -3.88 -12.61 -32.52
C ARG A 204 -2.62 -13.17 -31.85
N PHE A 205 -2.51 -13.05 -30.53
CA PHE A 205 -1.34 -13.47 -29.76
C PHE A 205 -1.64 -14.68 -28.85
N GLU A 206 -2.82 -15.30 -28.99
CA GLU A 206 -3.27 -16.38 -28.11
C GLU A 206 -2.38 -17.62 -28.17
N GLU A 207 -1.97 -18.03 -29.37
CA GLU A 207 -1.06 -19.17 -29.55
C GLU A 207 0.32 -18.89 -28.93
N GLU A 208 0.91 -17.73 -29.21
CA GLU A 208 2.21 -17.33 -28.64
C GLU A 208 2.14 -17.22 -27.12
N PHE A 209 1.03 -16.70 -26.60
CA PHE A 209 0.75 -16.61 -25.18
C PHE A 209 0.75 -18.00 -24.54
N PHE A 210 -0.10 -18.92 -24.98
CA PHE A 210 -0.17 -20.26 -24.36
C PHE A 210 1.09 -21.09 -24.60
N LYS A 211 1.86 -20.82 -25.66
CA LYS A 211 3.19 -21.41 -25.86
C LYS A 211 4.21 -20.91 -24.84
N LYS A 212 4.18 -19.61 -24.53
CA LYS A 212 5.03 -18.98 -23.51
C LYS A 212 4.62 -19.37 -22.10
N TYR A 213 3.34 -19.64 -21.90
CA TYR A 213 2.73 -19.96 -20.60
C TYR A 213 2.01 -21.32 -20.62
N PRO A 214 2.71 -22.44 -20.85
CA PRO A 214 2.08 -23.75 -20.98
C PRO A 214 1.44 -24.22 -19.67
N GLU A 215 1.97 -23.75 -18.53
CA GLU A 215 1.47 -24.04 -17.18
C GLU A 215 0.61 -22.91 -16.62
N SER A 216 0.26 -21.87 -17.38
CA SER A 216 -0.74 -20.89 -16.94
C SER A 216 -2.14 -21.50 -17.00
N LYS A 217 -2.36 -22.54 -16.21
CA LYS A 217 -3.63 -22.79 -15.55
C LYS A 217 -3.81 -21.79 -14.41
N TYR A 218 -3.50 -20.52 -14.66
CA TYR A 218 -4.01 -19.48 -13.78
C TYR A 218 -5.51 -19.53 -13.97
N GLU A 219 -6.22 -19.88 -12.90
CA GLU A 219 -7.66 -19.67 -12.89
C GLU A 219 -7.84 -18.16 -12.97
N PHE A 220 -8.19 -17.70 -14.18
CA PHE A 220 -8.49 -16.31 -14.40
C PHE A 220 -9.82 -16.03 -13.71
N HIS A 221 -9.73 -15.45 -12.53
CA HIS A 221 -10.91 -15.05 -11.79
C HIS A 221 -11.46 -13.72 -12.32
N ASP A 222 -12.78 -13.57 -12.21
CA ASP A 222 -13.53 -12.43 -12.73
C ASP A 222 -14.04 -11.49 -11.64
N ASP A 223 -13.55 -11.62 -10.40
CA ASP A 223 -13.84 -10.73 -9.29
C ASP A 223 -12.66 -10.62 -8.30
N ALA A 224 -12.65 -9.53 -7.54
CA ALA A 224 -11.56 -9.22 -6.62
C ALA A 224 -11.44 -10.21 -5.44
N ILE A 225 -12.55 -10.77 -4.95
CA ILE A 225 -12.53 -11.74 -3.83
C ILE A 225 -11.84 -13.02 -4.28
N SER A 226 -12.18 -13.53 -5.44
CA SER A 226 -11.58 -14.74 -6.01
C SER A 226 -10.08 -14.54 -6.28
N ILE A 227 -9.68 -13.38 -6.86
CA ILE A 227 -8.25 -13.05 -7.08
C ILE A 227 -7.47 -13.03 -5.75
N LEU A 228 -8.01 -12.35 -4.73
CA LEU A 228 -7.37 -12.29 -3.41
C LEU A 228 -7.33 -13.66 -2.73
N SER A 229 -8.40 -14.46 -2.87
CA SER A 229 -8.49 -15.81 -2.31
C SER A 229 -7.46 -16.74 -2.91
N GLN A 230 -7.25 -16.70 -4.23
CA GLN A 230 -6.23 -17.47 -4.93
C GLN A 230 -4.82 -17.10 -4.45
N SER A 231 -4.53 -15.80 -4.29
CA SER A 231 -3.24 -15.33 -3.75
C SER A 231 -3.01 -15.85 -2.33
N ILE A 232 -4.00 -15.74 -1.44
CA ILE A 232 -3.88 -16.20 -0.06
C ILE A 232 -3.76 -17.72 0.02
N SER A 233 -4.60 -18.44 -0.71
CA SER A 233 -4.61 -19.91 -0.76
C SER A 233 -3.23 -20.44 -1.19
N SER A 234 -2.66 -19.90 -2.26
CA SER A 234 -1.35 -20.32 -2.77
C SER A 234 -0.21 -19.97 -1.80
N ASN A 235 -0.20 -18.76 -1.24
CA ASN A 235 0.88 -18.29 -0.35
C ASN A 235 0.89 -18.94 1.03
N PHE A 236 -0.26 -19.37 1.53
CA PHE A 236 -0.40 -19.97 2.87
C PHE A 236 -0.80 -21.44 2.85
N SER A 237 -0.92 -22.05 1.66
CA SER A 237 -1.35 -23.44 1.48
C SER A 237 -2.69 -23.74 2.14
N LEU A 238 -3.64 -22.82 1.99
CA LEU A 238 -5.00 -22.92 2.54
C LEU A 238 -6.00 -23.38 1.48
N ASN A 239 -7.12 -23.97 1.90
CA ASN A 239 -8.18 -24.36 0.97
C ASN A 239 -8.84 -23.11 0.36
N ILE A 240 -8.87 -23.02 -0.96
CA ILE A 240 -9.41 -21.83 -1.67
C ILE A 240 -10.88 -21.57 -1.34
N ASN A 241 -11.72 -22.60 -1.30
CA ASN A 241 -13.15 -22.46 -1.02
C ASN A 241 -13.39 -21.94 0.41
N GLU A 242 -12.57 -22.37 1.38
CA GLU A 242 -12.65 -21.85 2.76
C GLU A 242 -12.28 -20.37 2.82
N ILE A 243 -11.29 -19.93 2.05
CA ILE A 243 -10.86 -18.53 1.98
C ILE A 243 -11.91 -17.68 1.27
N GLU A 244 -12.44 -18.11 0.12
CA GLU A 244 -13.52 -17.40 -0.59
C GLU A 244 -14.77 -17.24 0.28
N THR A 245 -15.17 -18.30 0.97
CA THR A 245 -16.29 -18.24 1.94
C THR A 245 -15.99 -17.22 3.03
N ASN A 246 -14.79 -17.28 3.62
CA ASN A 246 -14.42 -16.38 4.70
C ASN A 246 -14.28 -14.92 4.27
N LEU A 247 -13.81 -14.63 3.05
CA LEU A 247 -13.76 -13.27 2.52
C LEU A 247 -15.16 -12.74 2.22
N SER A 248 -16.06 -13.59 1.72
CA SER A 248 -17.47 -13.23 1.53
C SER A 248 -18.14 -12.90 2.86
N ASP A 249 -17.91 -13.74 3.89
CA ASP A 249 -18.38 -13.49 5.25
C ASP A 249 -17.76 -12.22 5.84
N PHE A 250 -16.49 -11.93 5.54
CA PHE A 250 -15.80 -10.72 5.98
C PHE A 250 -16.46 -9.45 5.42
N VAL A 251 -16.92 -9.48 4.17
CA VAL A 251 -17.69 -8.39 3.56
C VAL A 251 -19.02 -8.18 4.28
N GLU A 252 -19.74 -9.25 4.58
CA GLU A 252 -20.99 -9.17 5.33
C GLU A 252 -20.76 -8.69 6.77
N ASP A 253 -19.68 -9.14 7.41
CA ASP A 253 -19.24 -8.69 8.72
C ASP A 253 -18.99 -7.18 8.77
N MET A 254 -18.34 -6.60 7.75
CA MET A 254 -18.15 -5.14 7.62
C MET A 254 -19.50 -4.40 7.69
N LYS A 255 -20.51 -4.90 6.95
CA LYS A 255 -21.85 -4.33 6.92
C LYS A 255 -22.57 -4.49 8.26
N GLU A 256 -22.57 -5.70 8.82
CA GLU A 256 -23.31 -6.02 10.05
C GLU A 256 -22.71 -5.32 11.28
N LYS A 257 -21.39 -5.33 11.42
CA LYS A 257 -20.67 -4.74 12.56
C LYS A 257 -20.39 -3.25 12.40
N SER A 258 -20.74 -2.69 11.24
CA SER A 258 -20.60 -1.27 10.90
C SER A 258 -19.15 -0.80 11.02
N PHE A 259 -18.26 -1.48 10.29
CA PHE A 259 -16.88 -1.04 10.10
C PHE A 259 -16.50 -1.17 8.62
N ILE A 260 -15.45 -0.46 8.23
CA ILE A 260 -14.88 -0.52 6.90
C ILE A 260 -13.42 -0.90 7.07
N ASP A 261 -12.95 -1.88 6.29
CA ASP A 261 -11.56 -2.29 6.23
C ASP A 261 -10.86 -1.58 5.07
N HIS A 262 -9.98 -0.63 5.38
CA HIS A 262 -9.24 0.11 4.34
C HIS A 262 -8.30 -0.80 3.53
N GLY A 263 -7.74 -1.86 4.12
CA GLY A 263 -6.92 -2.82 3.39
C GLY A 263 -7.71 -3.56 2.30
N PHE A 264 -8.92 -4.02 2.62
CA PHE A 264 -9.82 -4.66 1.66
C PHE A 264 -10.21 -3.70 0.54
N TYR A 265 -10.75 -2.53 0.88
CA TYR A 265 -11.17 -1.56 -0.15
C TYR A 265 -9.98 -1.02 -0.95
N GLY A 266 -8.82 -0.85 -0.33
CA GLY A 266 -7.59 -0.46 -1.00
C GLY A 266 -7.16 -1.48 -2.04
N ALA A 267 -7.18 -2.77 -1.69
CA ALA A 267 -6.88 -3.85 -2.61
C ALA A 267 -7.89 -3.91 -3.78
N VAL A 268 -9.19 -3.80 -3.51
CA VAL A 268 -10.24 -3.81 -4.55
C VAL A 268 -10.12 -2.61 -5.48
N ILE A 269 -9.91 -1.40 -4.96
CA ILE A 269 -9.70 -0.19 -5.78
C ILE A 269 -8.50 -0.38 -6.69
N MET A 270 -7.38 -0.87 -6.13
CA MET A 270 -6.15 -1.10 -6.88
C MET A 270 -6.37 -2.12 -8.01
N LEU A 271 -6.96 -3.29 -7.71
CA LEU A 271 -7.31 -4.30 -8.72
C LEU A 271 -8.23 -3.73 -9.80
N ARG A 272 -9.27 -2.99 -9.43
CA ARG A 272 -10.20 -2.39 -10.38
C ARG A 272 -9.52 -1.38 -11.31
N TRP A 273 -8.63 -0.56 -10.78
CA TRP A 273 -7.97 0.49 -11.55
C TRP A 273 -6.92 -0.09 -12.48
N TYR A 274 -6.12 -1.05 -12.01
CA TYR A 274 -5.18 -1.77 -12.87
C TYR A 274 -5.86 -2.65 -13.91
N TYR A 275 -7.00 -3.25 -13.57
CA TYR A 275 -7.82 -3.97 -14.55
C TYR A 275 -8.17 -3.05 -15.73
N HIS A 276 -8.67 -1.84 -15.42
CA HIS A 276 -9.01 -0.85 -16.45
C HIS A 276 -7.76 -0.41 -17.23
N LEU A 277 -6.64 -0.15 -16.54
CA LEU A 277 -5.39 0.23 -17.18
C LEU A 277 -4.93 -0.83 -18.19
N VAL A 278 -4.75 -2.08 -17.74
CA VAL A 278 -4.28 -3.20 -18.58
C VAL A 278 -5.22 -3.45 -19.76
N LYS A 279 -6.53 -3.37 -19.53
CA LYS A 279 -7.53 -3.53 -20.59
C LYS A 279 -7.44 -2.41 -21.64
N THR A 280 -7.30 -1.16 -21.21
CA THR A 280 -7.28 0.00 -22.11
C THR A 280 -5.97 0.12 -22.87
N THR A 281 -4.84 -0.26 -22.27
CA THR A 281 -3.52 -0.21 -22.89
C THR A 281 -3.14 -1.49 -23.64
N ASN A 282 -3.97 -2.54 -23.54
CA ASN A 282 -3.70 -3.87 -24.10
C ASN A 282 -2.36 -4.46 -23.64
N TRP A 283 -2.01 -4.21 -22.36
CA TRP A 283 -0.82 -4.82 -21.75
C TRP A 283 -1.00 -6.33 -21.60
N ASN A 284 0.12 -7.06 -21.45
CA ASN A 284 0.08 -8.49 -21.15
C ASN A 284 -0.78 -8.73 -19.88
N PRO A 285 -1.90 -9.48 -19.99
CA PRO A 285 -2.79 -9.75 -18.86
C PRO A 285 -2.10 -10.35 -17.63
N LEU A 286 -1.01 -11.10 -17.80
CA LEU A 286 -0.32 -11.71 -16.66
C LEU A 286 0.36 -10.69 -15.74
N TYR A 287 0.64 -9.49 -16.24
CA TYR A 287 1.08 -8.40 -15.37
C TYR A 287 0.03 -8.05 -14.30
N PHE A 288 -1.26 -8.21 -14.63
CA PHE A 288 -2.35 -8.05 -13.67
C PHE A 288 -2.38 -9.19 -12.63
N TYR A 289 -2.29 -10.44 -13.09
CA TYR A 289 -2.49 -11.61 -12.22
C TYR A 289 -1.25 -12.02 -11.40
N PHE A 290 -0.07 -11.46 -11.71
CA PHE A 290 1.16 -11.72 -10.96
C PHE A 290 1.57 -10.52 -10.10
N PRO A 291 2.31 -9.50 -10.59
CA PRO A 291 2.81 -8.45 -9.72
C PRO A 291 1.71 -7.56 -9.14
N VAL A 292 0.65 -7.26 -9.89
CA VAL A 292 -0.47 -6.43 -9.40
C VAL A 292 -1.30 -7.20 -8.38
N ALA A 293 -1.73 -8.43 -8.66
CA ALA A 293 -2.47 -9.24 -7.70
C ALA A 293 -1.67 -9.54 -6.42
N ASP A 294 -0.36 -9.80 -6.52
CA ASP A 294 0.55 -9.96 -5.37
C ASP A 294 0.60 -8.68 -4.52
N SER A 295 0.68 -7.52 -5.17
CA SER A 295 0.65 -6.22 -4.48
C SER A 295 -0.73 -5.95 -3.84
N ALA A 296 -1.83 -6.29 -4.52
CA ALA A 296 -3.18 -6.19 -3.98
C ALA A 296 -3.35 -7.06 -2.73
N SER A 297 -2.84 -8.28 -2.80
CA SER A 297 -2.89 -9.23 -1.70
C SER A 297 -2.09 -8.73 -0.51
N ALA A 298 -0.92 -8.12 -0.74
CA ALA A 298 -0.19 -7.43 0.33
C ALA A 298 -0.99 -6.29 0.97
N ILE A 299 -1.63 -5.43 0.15
CA ILE A 299 -2.51 -4.35 0.63
C ILE A 299 -3.69 -4.92 1.41
N PHE A 300 -4.28 -6.04 1.01
CA PHE A 300 -5.36 -6.63 1.82
C PHE A 300 -4.84 -7.21 3.14
N LEU A 301 -3.75 -7.97 3.07
CA LEU A 301 -3.18 -8.71 4.19
C LEU A 301 -2.65 -7.81 5.30
N HIS A 302 -2.24 -6.57 5.01
CA HIS A 302 -1.65 -5.71 6.03
C HIS A 302 -2.61 -5.43 7.20
N ASN A 303 -3.91 -5.38 6.93
CA ASN A 303 -4.93 -5.32 7.97
C ASN A 303 -5.54 -6.71 8.26
N TYR A 304 -5.82 -7.50 7.21
CA TYR A 304 -6.57 -8.74 7.35
C TYR A 304 -5.84 -9.85 8.13
N TYR A 305 -4.53 -10.00 7.95
CA TYR A 305 -3.78 -11.18 8.38
C TYR A 305 -3.88 -11.42 9.89
N LYS A 306 -3.61 -10.38 10.69
CA LYS A 306 -3.61 -10.45 12.15
C LYS A 306 -5.01 -10.68 12.73
N HIS A 307 -6.01 -10.10 12.09
CA HIS A 307 -7.39 -10.07 12.60
C HIS A 307 -8.19 -11.30 12.19
N VAL A 308 -7.85 -11.94 11.08
CA VAL A 308 -8.62 -13.07 10.55
C VAL A 308 -7.76 -14.33 10.40
N LEU A 309 -6.65 -14.30 9.65
CA LEU A 309 -5.86 -15.50 9.37
C LEU A 309 -5.13 -16.06 10.60
N MET A 310 -4.73 -15.20 11.55
CA MET A 310 -4.18 -15.64 12.83
C MET A 310 -5.25 -16.07 13.85
N LYS A 311 -6.53 -16.04 13.49
CA LYS A 311 -7.67 -16.44 14.32
C LYS A 311 -8.33 -17.68 13.75
N LYS A 312 -9.29 -18.25 14.49
CA LYS A 312 -10.13 -19.33 13.97
C LYS A 312 -10.87 -18.84 12.71
N PRO A 313 -11.02 -19.68 11.67
CA PRO A 313 -10.68 -21.10 11.63
C PRO A 313 -9.21 -21.43 11.28
N PHE A 314 -8.44 -20.50 10.69
CA PHE A 314 -7.13 -20.79 10.10
C PHE A 314 -6.00 -20.96 11.13
N ASN A 315 -6.01 -20.16 12.20
CA ASN A 315 -5.02 -20.19 13.29
C ASN A 315 -3.56 -20.14 12.80
N LEU A 316 -3.27 -19.33 11.78
CA LEU A 316 -1.91 -19.14 11.30
C LEU A 316 -1.01 -18.51 12.37
N GLU A 317 0.27 -18.87 12.34
CA GLU A 317 1.31 -18.20 13.11
C GLU A 317 1.61 -16.79 12.56
N CYS A 318 2.60 -16.10 13.12
CA CYS A 318 3.13 -14.88 12.52
C CYS A 318 3.61 -15.13 11.08
N MET A 319 3.36 -14.18 10.18
CA MET A 319 3.74 -14.29 8.77
C MET A 319 5.25 -14.47 8.63
N LYS A 320 5.65 -15.44 7.81
CA LYS A 320 7.05 -15.67 7.43
C LYS A 320 7.32 -14.94 6.12
N VAL A 321 8.53 -14.37 5.98
CA VAL A 321 8.96 -13.67 4.74
C VAL A 321 8.72 -14.54 3.50
N LYS A 322 9.04 -15.83 3.58
CA LYS A 322 8.88 -16.80 2.48
C LYS A 322 7.44 -17.00 2.01
N SER A 323 6.45 -16.76 2.87
CA SER A 323 5.05 -16.98 2.53
C SER A 323 4.53 -15.88 1.61
N HIS A 324 4.84 -14.63 1.93
CA HIS A 324 4.42 -13.48 1.11
C HIS A 324 5.35 -12.27 1.41
N PRO A 325 6.48 -12.13 0.71
CA PRO A 325 7.51 -11.15 1.07
C PRO A 325 7.02 -9.69 1.08
N ILE A 326 6.20 -9.31 0.11
CA ILE A 326 5.65 -7.94 0.01
C ILE A 326 4.67 -7.66 1.15
N ALA A 327 3.75 -8.59 1.46
CA ALA A 327 2.83 -8.45 2.59
C ALA A 327 3.56 -8.38 3.93
N TYR A 328 4.58 -9.24 4.12
CA TYR A 328 5.42 -9.23 5.31
C TYR A 328 6.10 -7.88 5.50
N LEU A 329 6.70 -7.37 4.42
CA LEU A 329 7.41 -6.08 4.46
C LEU A 329 6.45 -4.93 4.70
N LEU A 330 5.25 -4.96 4.11
CA LEU A 330 4.24 -3.94 4.31
C LEU A 330 3.77 -3.88 5.76
N ILE A 331 3.37 -5.03 6.35
CA ILE A 331 2.98 -5.13 7.76
C ILE A 331 4.07 -4.62 8.69
N LEU A 332 5.33 -5.00 8.41
CA LEU A 332 6.47 -4.57 9.20
C LEU A 332 6.71 -3.06 9.09
N CYS A 333 6.72 -2.51 7.88
CA CYS A 333 7.04 -1.10 7.65
C CYS A 333 5.93 -0.19 8.15
N ASP A 334 4.67 -0.50 7.85
CA ASP A 334 3.49 0.24 8.35
C ASP A 334 3.49 0.28 9.88
N GLY A 335 3.62 -0.88 10.53
CA GLY A 335 3.63 -0.99 11.99
C GLY A 335 4.84 -0.33 12.69
N LEU A 336 5.92 -0.03 11.96
CA LEU A 336 7.09 0.69 12.49
C LEU A 336 7.06 2.19 12.19
N GLN A 337 6.37 2.62 11.14
CA GLN A 337 6.35 4.00 10.70
C GLN A 337 5.45 4.85 11.62
N GLU A 338 6.06 5.41 12.66
CA GLU A 338 5.37 6.26 13.65
C GLU A 338 5.92 7.70 13.72
N TRP A 339 7.02 8.00 13.03
CA TRP A 339 7.66 9.33 13.02
C TRP A 339 7.05 10.27 11.97
N ASN A 340 7.16 11.58 12.17
CA ASN A 340 6.68 12.60 11.21
C ASN A 340 5.21 12.45 10.78
N ARG A 341 4.40 11.75 11.57
CA ARG A 341 2.96 11.62 11.34
C ARG A 341 2.24 12.80 11.96
N LYS A 342 1.86 13.77 11.13
CA LYS A 342 1.07 14.94 11.58
C LYS A 342 -0.27 14.47 12.14
N GLY A 343 -0.56 14.84 13.38
CA GLY A 343 -1.87 14.60 13.99
C GLY A 343 -2.91 15.64 13.55
N PHE A 344 -4.08 15.16 13.19
CA PHE A 344 -5.29 15.91 12.87
C PHE A 344 -6.40 15.73 13.92
N GLY A 345 -6.24 14.78 14.85
CA GLY A 345 -7.24 14.47 15.87
C GLY A 345 -7.22 15.42 17.08
N GLU A 346 -8.34 15.50 17.80
CA GLU A 346 -8.55 16.40 18.96
C GLU A 346 -7.48 16.21 20.06
N ASN A 347 -7.01 14.98 20.29
CA ASN A 347 -6.07 14.64 21.36
C ASN A 347 -4.60 14.50 20.87
N ASP A 348 -4.34 14.63 19.57
CA ASP A 348 -2.98 14.49 19.03
C ASP A 348 -2.04 15.63 19.45
N SER A 349 -2.58 16.72 20.00
CA SER A 349 -1.83 17.84 20.59
C SER A 349 -1.21 17.53 21.96
N ILE A 350 -1.56 16.40 22.61
CA ILE A 350 -1.22 16.09 24.01
C ILE A 350 -0.12 15.02 24.13
N ASN A 351 0.04 14.15 23.13
CA ASN A 351 1.01 13.05 23.17
C ASN A 351 2.39 13.47 22.65
N PRO A 352 3.49 12.98 23.26
CA PRO A 352 4.83 13.23 22.74
C PRO A 352 4.93 12.65 21.31
N THR A 353 5.07 13.53 20.34
CA THR A 353 5.20 13.17 18.93
C THR A 353 6.62 12.67 18.66
N ILE A 354 6.74 11.55 17.93
CA ILE A 354 8.03 11.09 17.41
C ILE A 354 8.41 12.01 16.24
N THR A 355 9.45 12.80 16.43
CA THR A 355 9.87 13.81 15.46
C THR A 355 10.88 13.29 14.47
N ASP A 356 11.65 12.28 14.85
CA ASP A 356 12.75 11.78 14.05
C ASP A 356 13.15 10.36 14.50
N PHE A 357 13.99 9.70 13.71
CA PHE A 357 14.47 8.36 14.02
C PHE A 357 15.90 8.14 13.50
N ASP A 358 16.64 7.25 14.17
CA ASP A 358 17.82 6.62 13.58
C ASP A 358 17.50 5.14 13.33
N VAL A 359 18.03 4.58 12.23
CA VAL A 359 17.84 3.18 11.88
C VAL A 359 19.17 2.48 11.62
N ILE A 360 19.27 1.24 12.09
CA ILE A 360 20.37 0.31 11.78
C ILE A 360 19.75 -0.97 11.25
N ILE A 361 20.10 -1.33 10.02
CA ILE A 361 19.61 -2.54 9.35
C ILE A 361 20.79 -3.35 8.87
N ASN A 362 20.78 -4.65 9.17
CA ASN A 362 21.67 -5.64 8.58
C ASN A 362 21.00 -7.02 8.54
N ASN A 363 21.74 -8.04 8.14
CA ASN A 363 21.25 -9.41 8.01
C ASN A 363 20.77 -10.06 9.32
N SER A 364 21.24 -9.60 10.48
CA SER A 364 20.95 -10.21 11.79
C SER A 364 20.03 -9.38 12.69
N LYS A 365 19.92 -8.07 12.46
CA LYS A 365 19.07 -7.19 13.27
C LYS A 365 18.58 -5.96 12.52
N MET A 366 17.45 -5.47 12.99
CA MET A 366 16.91 -4.15 12.70
C MET A 366 16.71 -3.43 14.03
N VAL A 367 17.23 -2.20 14.14
CA VAL A 367 17.09 -1.36 15.32
C VAL A 367 16.61 0.01 14.88
N ILE A 368 15.50 0.48 15.46
CA ILE A 368 15.00 1.85 15.29
C ILE A 368 15.10 2.57 16.63
N TYR A 369 15.74 3.73 16.64
CA TYR A 369 15.78 4.63 17.78
C TYR A 369 14.82 5.80 17.52
N TYR A 370 13.70 5.83 18.23
CA TYR A 370 12.74 6.93 18.14
C TYR A 370 13.20 8.14 18.95
N ARG A 371 13.13 9.32 18.34
CA ARG A 371 13.36 10.61 19.00
C ARG A 371 12.03 11.29 19.26
N PHE A 372 11.80 11.69 20.50
CA PHE A 372 10.55 12.30 20.94
C PHE A 372 10.70 13.81 21.13
N ALA A 373 9.67 14.58 20.76
CA ALA A 373 9.58 16.00 21.12
C ALA A 373 9.55 16.18 22.64
N LYS A 374 10.13 17.28 23.15
CA LYS A 374 10.07 17.60 24.58
C LYS A 374 8.66 18.06 24.97
N LYS A 375 8.21 17.64 26.15
CA LYS A 375 6.91 18.01 26.73
C LYS A 375 6.85 19.54 26.89
N GLY A 376 5.99 20.22 26.13
CA GLY A 376 5.82 21.68 26.18
C GLY A 376 6.09 22.41 24.86
N ASP A 377 6.64 21.74 23.83
CA ASP A 377 6.78 22.32 22.49
C ASP A 377 5.40 22.43 21.82
N ARG A 378 4.68 23.55 22.06
CA ARG A 378 3.37 23.82 21.45
C ARG A 378 3.43 24.05 19.92
N ASN A 379 4.62 24.00 19.31
CA ASN A 379 4.87 24.43 17.93
C ASN A 379 5.71 23.44 17.10
N VAL A 380 5.74 22.14 17.42
CA VAL A 380 6.53 21.15 16.64
C VAL A 380 6.11 21.14 15.17
N TYR A 381 4.83 21.35 14.86
CA TYR A 381 4.30 21.38 13.49
C TYR A 381 4.30 22.77 12.80
N LYS A 382 4.60 23.86 13.52
CA LYS A 382 4.79 25.19 12.90
C LYS A 382 6.24 25.42 12.42
N ASN A 383 7.17 24.60 12.89
CA ASN A 383 8.60 24.70 12.61
C ASN A 383 9.15 23.53 11.77
N LEU A 384 8.30 22.68 11.19
CA LEU A 384 8.72 21.94 9.99
C LEU A 384 9.06 23.00 8.94
N PRO A 385 10.24 22.95 8.29
CA PRO A 385 10.74 24.06 7.51
C PRO A 385 9.77 24.38 6.35
N THR A 386 8.95 25.40 6.54
CA THR A 386 8.52 26.28 5.47
C THR A 386 9.69 27.22 5.18
N THR A 387 10.75 26.69 4.57
CA THR A 387 11.78 27.55 3.98
C THR A 387 11.19 28.24 2.76
N VAL A 388 10.52 29.37 3.00
CA VAL A 388 10.66 30.52 2.10
C VAL A 388 11.91 31.25 2.58
N SER A 389 13.02 31.03 1.89
CA SER A 389 14.17 31.93 1.96
C SER A 389 14.80 31.98 0.58
N THR A 390 14.49 33.06 -0.14
CA THR A 390 15.28 33.60 -1.22
C THR A 390 16.70 33.90 -0.75
N ILE A 391 17.68 33.25 -1.37
CA ILE A 391 18.75 33.82 -2.22
C ILE A 391 19.32 32.67 -3.05
#